data_AF-A0A1X7FZ84-F1
#
_entry.id   AF-A0A1X7FZ84-F1
#
_cell.length_a   1.000
_cell.length_b   1.000
_cell.length_c   1.000
_cell.angle_alpha   90.00
_cell.angle_beta   90.00
_cell.angle_gamma   90.00
#
_symmetry.space_group_name_H-M   'P 1'
#
loop_
_entity.id
_entity.type
_entity.pdbx_description
1 polymer ?
#
loop_
_entity_poly.entity_id
_entity_poly.type
_entity_poly.pdbx_seq_one_letter_code
_entity_poly.pdbx_strand_id
1 'polypeptide(L)'
;MKTLSIDKAWSETTAFLRAEGGLIFPVALALIAFPSIFVQWLTPTPVEGEAPQVGAAALLIIPLMAVTLIGSVAIAMLALRRETVVGAAIGAAARRMWPLLGAVLLIALAMVVAMVPLSLIAILLVSNPQSAVAVVIFMLIPIAILVGVRLLLVTAVAADTALGPVAILKASWRLTAGHFARLLGLLVLVMIVLLLIMMAVSFVVGAIVALTLGAPDPGTLSHFIMLVTLGLLNGIASAFFVVLTARVYRQLSGEGTIGA
;
A
#
# COMPACT_ATOMS: atom_id res chain seq x y z
N MET A 1 25.89 10.36 -10.69
CA MET A 1 24.50 10.27 -10.18
C MET A 1 24.04 8.83 -10.31
N LYS A 2 23.59 8.17 -9.22
CA LYS A 2 23.25 6.74 -9.26
C LYS A 2 21.97 6.52 -10.09
N THR A 3 22.07 5.72 -11.14
CA THR A 3 20.95 5.43 -12.04
C THR A 3 20.08 4.34 -11.43
N LEU A 4 18.79 4.62 -11.21
CA LEU A 4 17.80 3.59 -10.87
C LEU A 4 17.76 2.54 -11.98
N SER A 5 17.96 1.27 -11.63
CA SER A 5 17.83 0.12 -12.52
C SER A 5 16.62 -0.73 -12.10
N ILE A 6 15.59 -0.71 -12.94
CA ILE A 6 14.34 -1.44 -12.73
C ILE A 6 14.60 -2.96 -12.72
N ASP A 7 15.41 -3.43 -13.67
CA ASP A 7 15.79 -4.83 -13.79
C ASP A 7 16.57 -5.32 -12.55
N LYS A 8 17.50 -4.52 -12.05
CA LYS A 8 18.22 -4.81 -10.81
C LYS A 8 17.27 -4.85 -9.61
N ALA A 9 16.34 -3.90 -9.50
CA ALA A 9 15.38 -3.86 -8.39
C ALA A 9 14.47 -5.10 -8.40
N TRP A 10 14.01 -5.53 -9.58
CA TRP A 10 13.18 -6.71 -9.75
C TRP A 10 13.94 -8.01 -9.44
N SER A 11 15.12 -8.19 -10.02
CA SER A 11 15.96 -9.37 -9.80
C SER A 11 16.39 -9.50 -8.34
N GLU A 12 16.78 -8.42 -7.67
CA GLU A 12 17.09 -8.42 -6.24
C GLU A 12 15.87 -8.77 -5.38
N THR A 13 14.70 -8.24 -5.73
CA THR A 13 13.44 -8.51 -5.00
C THR A 13 13.06 -9.99 -5.11
N THR A 14 13.08 -10.54 -6.32
CA THR A 14 12.73 -11.93 -6.57
C THR A 14 13.76 -12.89 -5.97
N ALA A 15 15.06 -12.59 -6.05
CA ALA A 15 16.11 -13.36 -5.39
C ALA A 15 15.95 -13.36 -3.87
N PHE A 16 15.67 -12.19 -3.28
CA PHE A 16 15.45 -12.07 -1.84
C PHE A 16 14.21 -12.84 -1.38
N LEU A 17 13.07 -12.71 -2.08
CA LEU A 17 11.86 -13.44 -1.73
C LEU A 17 11.99 -14.95 -1.91
N ARG A 18 12.81 -15.43 -2.85
CA ARG A 18 13.13 -16.86 -2.97
C ARG A 18 13.97 -17.36 -1.80
N ALA A 19 14.93 -16.55 -1.33
CA ALA A 19 15.82 -16.94 -0.25
C ALA A 19 15.17 -16.80 1.15
N GLU A 20 14.42 -15.71 1.37
CA GLU A 20 13.90 -15.31 2.69
C GLU A 20 12.35 -15.30 2.74
N GLY A 21 11.67 -15.84 1.73
CA GLY A 21 10.21 -15.88 1.67
C GLY A 21 9.56 -16.57 2.87
N GLY A 22 10.24 -17.57 3.44
CA GLY A 22 9.80 -18.24 4.66
C GLY A 22 9.71 -17.33 5.89
N LEU A 23 10.41 -16.18 5.90
CA LEU A 23 10.33 -15.16 6.94
C LEU A 23 9.31 -14.07 6.57
N ILE A 24 9.25 -13.68 5.29
CA ILE A 24 8.45 -12.55 4.82
C ILE A 24 6.96 -12.91 4.72
N PHE A 25 6.61 -14.07 4.14
CA PHE A 25 5.22 -14.43 3.91
C PHE A 25 4.42 -14.62 5.20
N PRO A 26 4.92 -15.27 6.27
CA PRO A 26 4.17 -15.35 7.51
C PRO A 26 3.83 -13.98 8.10
N VAL A 27 4.76 -13.03 8.06
CA VAL A 27 4.53 -11.66 8.53
C VAL A 27 3.49 -10.96 7.67
N ALA A 28 3.59 -11.10 6.34
CA ALA A 28 2.65 -10.50 5.41
C ALA A 28 1.23 -11.07 5.58
N LEU A 29 1.10 -12.37 5.75
CA LEU A 29 -0.18 -13.03 5.93
C LEU A 29 -0.81 -12.65 7.27
N ALA A 30 -0.03 -12.67 8.35
CA ALA A 30 -0.53 -12.37 9.69
C ALA A 30 -0.85 -10.88 9.89
N LEU A 31 0.00 -9.97 9.38
CA LEU A 31 -0.11 -8.53 9.68
C LEU A 31 -0.71 -7.70 8.54
N ILE A 32 -0.81 -8.23 7.32
CA ILE A 32 -1.39 -7.50 6.18
C ILE A 32 -2.62 -8.22 5.64
N ALA A 33 -2.50 -9.50 5.25
CA ALA A 33 -3.63 -10.24 4.69
C ALA A 33 -4.78 -10.32 5.69
N PHE A 34 -4.51 -10.80 6.91
CA PHE A 34 -5.54 -10.98 7.93
C PHE A 34 -6.29 -9.68 8.26
N PRO A 35 -5.64 -8.54 8.59
CA PRO A 35 -6.37 -7.30 8.79
C PRO A 35 -7.15 -6.84 7.56
N SER A 36 -6.63 -7.04 6.34
CA SER A 36 -7.34 -6.66 5.12
C SER A 36 -8.60 -7.49 4.87
N ILE A 37 -8.64 -8.75 5.29
CA ILE A 37 -9.86 -9.59 5.23
C ILE A 37 -10.91 -9.01 6.17
N PHE A 38 -10.53 -8.67 7.40
CA PHE A 38 -11.44 -8.07 8.38
C PHE A 38 -11.96 -6.71 7.94
N VAL A 39 -11.10 -5.85 7.38
CA VAL A 39 -11.56 -4.55 6.85
C VAL A 39 -12.58 -4.76 5.73
N GLN A 40 -12.34 -5.67 4.79
CA GLN A 40 -13.29 -5.95 3.72
C GLN A 40 -14.61 -6.53 4.27
N TRP A 41 -14.55 -7.38 5.28
CA TRP A 41 -15.73 -7.94 5.92
C TRP A 41 -16.55 -6.91 6.71
N LEU A 42 -15.88 -5.95 7.35
CA LEU A 42 -16.51 -4.88 8.14
C LEU A 42 -17.04 -3.72 7.28
N THR A 43 -16.58 -3.59 6.03
CA THR A 43 -16.97 -2.49 5.15
C THR A 43 -18.29 -2.83 4.46
N PRO A 44 -19.39 -2.12 4.75
CA PRO A 44 -20.65 -2.38 4.08
C PRO A 44 -20.52 -2.08 2.57
N THR A 45 -21.15 -2.90 1.75
CA THR A 45 -21.30 -2.62 0.32
C THR A 45 -22.13 -1.35 0.15
N PRO A 46 -21.60 -0.30 -0.52
CA PRO A 46 -22.34 0.93 -0.72
C PRO A 46 -23.63 0.66 -1.49
N VAL A 47 -24.77 1.08 -0.94
CA VAL A 47 -26.05 1.14 -1.66
C VAL A 47 -26.06 2.43 -2.47
N GLU A 48 -26.39 2.35 -3.75
CA GLU A 48 -26.43 3.53 -4.63
C GLU A 48 -27.37 4.60 -4.07
N GLY A 49 -26.87 5.82 -3.89
CA GLY A 49 -27.64 6.97 -3.42
C GLY A 49 -27.60 7.21 -1.91
N GLU A 50 -27.05 6.30 -1.11
CA GLU A 50 -26.85 6.52 0.32
C GLU A 50 -25.42 6.95 0.65
N ALA A 51 -25.28 7.92 1.55
CA ALA A 51 -23.98 8.26 2.11
C ALA A 51 -23.45 7.05 2.88
N PRO A 52 -22.15 6.68 2.75
CA PRO A 52 -21.56 5.59 3.51
C PRO A 52 -21.77 5.85 5.00
N GLN A 53 -22.64 5.05 5.64
CA GLN A 53 -22.87 5.18 7.08
C GLN A 53 -21.66 4.56 7.80
N VAL A 54 -20.89 5.43 8.46
CA VAL A 54 -19.75 5.03 9.29
C VAL A 54 -20.32 4.45 10.60
N GLY A 55 -20.67 3.17 10.58
CA GLY A 55 -21.14 2.45 11.77
C GLY A 55 -20.06 2.32 12.84
N ALA A 56 -20.43 1.94 14.06
CA ALA A 56 -19.48 1.74 15.17
C ALA A 56 -18.36 0.73 14.84
N ALA A 57 -18.64 -0.23 13.96
CA ALA A 57 -17.66 -1.18 13.42
C ALA A 57 -16.49 -0.51 12.67
N ALA A 58 -16.70 0.70 12.11
CA ALA A 58 -15.63 1.45 11.44
C ALA A 58 -14.51 1.89 12.40
N LEU A 59 -14.79 2.00 13.71
CA LEU A 59 -13.75 2.26 14.71
C LEU A 59 -12.72 1.14 14.78
N LEU A 60 -13.07 -0.10 14.40
CA LEU A 60 -12.15 -1.23 14.32
C LEU A 60 -11.20 -1.15 13.11
N ILE A 61 -11.50 -0.33 12.10
CA ILE A 61 -10.62 -0.15 10.93
C ILE A 61 -9.30 0.50 11.36
N ILE A 62 -9.34 1.45 12.30
CA ILE A 62 -8.16 2.18 12.77
C ILE A 62 -7.08 1.23 13.35
N PRO A 63 -7.37 0.36 14.34
CA PRO A 63 -6.38 -0.57 14.84
C PRO A 63 -5.95 -1.61 13.78
N LEU A 64 -6.83 -2.04 12.88
CA LEU A 64 -6.47 -2.96 11.79
C LEU A 64 -5.47 -2.31 10.82
N MET A 65 -5.68 -1.05 10.46
CA MET A 65 -4.73 -0.29 9.65
C MET A 65 -3.39 -0.10 10.36
N ALA A 66 -3.40 0.13 11.68
CA ALA A 66 -2.18 0.20 12.47
C ALA A 66 -1.38 -1.13 12.40
N VAL A 67 -2.05 -2.28 12.52
CA VAL A 67 -1.43 -3.60 12.36
C VAL A 67 -0.81 -3.76 10.96
N THR A 68 -1.53 -3.35 9.91
CA THR A 68 -1.01 -3.37 8.53
C THR A 68 0.22 -2.49 8.33
N LEU A 69 0.22 -1.29 8.92
CA LEU A 69 1.38 -0.41 8.90
C LEU A 69 2.59 -1.05 9.60
N ILE A 70 2.39 -1.65 10.78
CA ILE A 70 3.45 -2.38 11.50
C ILE A 70 4.00 -3.51 10.62
N GLY A 71 3.13 -4.30 9.99
CA GLY A 71 3.54 -5.36 9.07
C GLY A 71 4.38 -4.85 7.91
N SER A 72 3.97 -3.74 7.28
CA SER A 72 4.71 -3.14 6.17
C SER A 72 6.11 -2.65 6.59
N VAL A 73 6.24 -2.05 7.78
CA VAL A 73 7.52 -1.57 8.30
C VAL A 73 8.41 -2.74 8.72
N ALA A 74 7.85 -3.79 9.35
CA ALA A 74 8.60 -4.97 9.74
C ALA A 74 9.19 -5.70 8.51
N ILE A 75 8.40 -5.85 7.43
CA ILE A 75 8.88 -6.42 6.17
C ILE A 75 9.98 -5.53 5.56
N ALA A 76 9.82 -4.21 5.59
CA ALA A 76 10.86 -3.30 5.12
C ALA A 76 12.16 -3.41 5.94
N MET A 77 12.07 -3.55 7.27
CA MET A 77 13.24 -3.75 8.15
C MET A 77 13.99 -5.06 7.83
N LEU A 78 13.25 -6.15 7.63
CA LEU A 78 13.81 -7.44 7.22
C LEU A 78 14.46 -7.33 5.84
N ALA A 79 13.79 -6.69 4.86
CA ALA A 79 14.30 -6.49 3.51
C ALA A 79 15.58 -5.63 3.46
N LEU A 80 15.67 -4.65 4.35
CA LEU A 80 16.86 -3.80 4.53
C LEU A 80 17.94 -4.48 5.40
N ARG A 81 17.71 -5.69 5.94
CA ARG A 81 18.57 -6.39 6.91
C ARG A 81 18.90 -5.53 8.14
N ARG A 82 18.01 -4.62 8.52
CA ARG A 82 18.12 -3.85 9.77
C ARG A 82 17.81 -4.72 10.99
N GLU A 83 16.99 -5.74 10.79
CA GLU A 83 16.66 -6.77 11.77
C GLU A 83 16.70 -8.13 11.05
N THR A 84 17.20 -9.17 11.72
CA THR A 84 17.23 -10.54 11.19
C THR A 84 16.20 -11.45 11.85
N VAL A 85 15.64 -11.03 12.98
CA VAL A 85 14.65 -11.77 13.77
C VAL A 85 13.29 -11.12 13.61
N VAL A 86 12.30 -11.91 13.20
CA VAL A 86 10.92 -11.44 12.93
C VAL A 86 10.30 -10.74 14.15
N GLY A 87 10.45 -11.31 15.35
CA GLY A 87 9.92 -10.70 16.58
C GLY A 87 10.56 -9.34 16.91
N ALA A 88 11.88 -9.22 16.69
CA ALA A 88 12.59 -7.96 16.86
C ALA A 88 12.13 -6.91 15.83
N ALA A 89 11.95 -7.32 14.57
CA ALA A 89 11.44 -6.47 13.51
C ALA A 89 10.03 -5.95 13.79
N ILE A 90 9.12 -6.80 14.27
CA ILE A 90 7.75 -6.38 14.65
C ILE A 90 7.79 -5.42 15.85
N GLY A 91 8.58 -5.72 16.88
CA GLY A 91 8.72 -4.84 18.04
C GLY A 91 9.33 -3.48 17.70
N ALA A 92 10.32 -3.46 16.81
CA ALA A 92 10.91 -2.23 16.28
C ALA A 92 9.91 -1.46 15.40
N ALA A 93 9.17 -2.15 14.53
CA ALA A 93 8.14 -1.55 13.68
C ALA A 93 7.01 -0.92 14.50
N ALA A 94 6.56 -1.57 15.57
CA ALA A 94 5.55 -1.03 16.48
C ALA A 94 5.98 0.29 17.14
N ARG A 95 7.26 0.40 17.55
CA ARG A 95 7.81 1.66 18.08
C ARG A 95 7.89 2.76 17.02
N ARG A 96 8.11 2.39 15.76
CA ARG A 96 8.16 3.33 14.62
C ARG A 96 6.79 3.66 14.03
N MET A 97 5.73 3.08 14.59
CA MET A 97 4.36 3.37 14.17
C MET A 97 3.99 4.84 14.41
N TRP A 98 4.38 5.45 15.54
CA TRP A 98 3.95 6.82 15.87
C TRP A 98 4.46 7.88 14.88
N PRO A 99 5.76 7.91 14.52
CA PRO A 99 6.23 8.84 13.50
C PRO A 99 5.60 8.59 12.14
N LEU A 100 5.37 7.32 11.77
CA LEU A 100 4.76 6.97 10.50
C LEU A 100 3.27 7.36 10.45
N LEU A 101 2.53 7.14 11.53
CA LEU A 101 1.15 7.58 11.68
C LEU A 101 1.06 9.10 11.56
N GLY A 102 1.97 9.83 12.21
CA GLY A 102 2.08 11.28 12.04
C GLY A 102 2.33 11.68 10.59
N ALA A 103 3.17 10.94 9.86
CA ALA A 103 3.43 11.22 8.45
C ALA A 103 2.19 10.96 7.58
N VAL A 104 1.48 9.85 7.80
CA VAL A 104 0.23 9.51 7.11
C VAL A 104 -0.85 10.55 7.41
N LEU A 105 -1.01 10.98 8.66
CA LEU A 105 -1.97 12.01 9.06
C LEU A 105 -1.65 13.36 8.41
N LEU A 106 -0.38 13.74 8.29
CA LEU A 106 0.01 14.96 7.58
C LEU A 106 -0.34 14.90 6.09
N ILE A 107 -0.15 13.74 5.45
CA ILE A 107 -0.56 13.54 4.05
C ILE A 107 -2.08 13.61 3.93
N ALA A 108 -2.81 12.91 4.80
CA ALA A 108 -4.27 12.91 4.80
C ALA A 108 -4.83 14.32 5.00
N LEU A 109 -4.28 15.08 5.95
CA LEU A 109 -4.64 16.48 6.17
C LEU A 109 -4.35 17.35 4.94
N ALA A 110 -3.19 17.18 4.31
CA ALA A 110 -2.85 17.92 3.08
C ALA A 110 -3.83 17.60 1.93
N MET A 111 -4.25 16.34 1.80
CA MET A 111 -5.25 15.92 0.82
C MET A 111 -6.62 16.54 1.10
N VAL A 112 -7.09 16.51 2.36
CA VAL A 112 -8.36 17.15 2.76
C VAL A 112 -8.35 18.65 2.49
N VAL A 113 -7.26 19.33 2.83
CA VAL A 113 -7.09 20.77 2.55
C VAL A 113 -7.09 21.03 1.04
N ALA A 114 -6.47 20.16 0.23
CA ALA A 114 -6.49 20.27 -1.23
C ALA A 114 -7.87 20.01 -1.84
N MET A 115 -8.73 19.23 -1.20
CA MET A 115 -10.09 18.98 -1.71
C MET A 115 -10.98 20.22 -1.69
N VAL A 116 -10.79 21.15 -0.74
CA VAL A 116 -11.60 22.38 -0.62
C VAL A 116 -11.50 23.28 -1.85
N PRO A 117 -10.31 23.71 -2.32
CA PRO A 117 -10.22 24.53 -3.53
C PRO A 117 -10.66 23.74 -4.78
N LEU A 118 -10.40 22.43 -4.84
CA LEU A 118 -10.82 21.60 -5.97
C LEU A 118 -12.34 21.48 -6.07
N SER A 119 -13.05 21.34 -4.94
CA SER A 119 -14.50 21.28 -4.93
C SER A 119 -15.12 22.62 -5.35
N LEU A 120 -14.54 23.75 -4.92
CA LEU A 120 -14.97 25.07 -5.38
C LEU A 120 -14.80 25.21 -6.90
N ILE A 121 -13.65 24.81 -7.45
CA ILE A 121 -13.43 24.83 -8.91
C ILE A 121 -14.44 23.92 -9.62
N ALA A 122 -14.70 22.72 -9.11
CA ALA A 122 -15.62 21.78 -9.72
C ALA A 122 -17.07 22.30 -9.77
N ILE A 123 -17.53 22.96 -8.70
CA ILE A 123 -18.87 23.58 -8.65
C ILE A 123 -18.98 24.73 -9.67
N LEU A 124 -17.89 25.46 -9.93
CA LEU A 124 -17.86 26.52 -10.95
C LEU A 124 -17.87 25.96 -12.39
N LEU A 125 -17.29 24.78 -12.60
CA LEU A 125 -17.22 24.15 -13.92
C LEU A 125 -18.49 23.39 -14.29
N VAL A 126 -19.21 22.85 -13.30
CA VAL A 126 -20.39 22.03 -13.55
C VAL A 126 -21.50 22.33 -12.55
N SER A 127 -22.70 22.53 -13.06
CA SER A 127 -23.90 22.88 -12.29
C SER A 127 -24.57 21.69 -11.59
N ASN A 128 -24.25 20.45 -11.98
CA ASN A 128 -24.76 19.24 -11.33
C ASN A 128 -23.78 18.74 -10.24
N PRO A 129 -24.24 18.51 -8.98
CA PRO A 129 -23.38 18.06 -7.89
C PRO A 129 -22.66 16.72 -8.13
N GLN A 130 -23.31 15.76 -8.78
CA GLN A 130 -22.72 14.44 -9.04
C GLN A 130 -21.57 14.54 -10.04
N SER A 131 -21.73 15.35 -11.09
CA SER A 131 -20.64 15.65 -12.01
C SER A 131 -19.52 16.46 -11.36
N ALA A 132 -19.82 17.34 -10.40
CA ALA A 132 -18.79 18.05 -9.65
C ALA A 132 -17.89 17.09 -8.85
N VAL A 133 -18.46 16.05 -8.22
CA VAL A 133 -17.68 15.00 -7.55
C VAL A 133 -16.76 14.27 -8.54
N ALA A 134 -17.26 13.90 -9.72
CA ALA A 134 -16.45 13.26 -10.75
C ALA A 134 -15.28 14.16 -11.21
N VAL A 135 -15.52 15.46 -11.36
CA VAL A 135 -14.48 16.45 -11.70
C VAL A 135 -13.43 16.56 -10.59
N VAL A 136 -13.83 16.60 -9.32
CA VAL A 136 -12.88 16.60 -8.19
C VAL A 136 -12.01 15.35 -8.21
N ILE A 137 -12.63 14.16 -8.39
CA ILE A 137 -11.89 12.90 -8.48
C ILE A 137 -10.88 12.95 -9.64
N PHE A 138 -11.31 13.42 -10.81
CA PHE A 138 -10.44 13.57 -11.97
C PHE A 138 -9.25 14.50 -11.70
N MET A 139 -9.47 15.64 -11.02
CA MET A 139 -8.41 16.56 -10.63
C MET A 139 -7.48 16.00 -9.54
N LEU A 140 -7.98 15.11 -8.67
CA LEU A 140 -7.17 14.47 -7.63
C LEU A 140 -6.22 13.41 -8.18
N ILE A 141 -6.53 12.76 -9.31
CA ILE A 141 -5.68 11.73 -9.91
C ILE A 141 -4.22 12.19 -10.11
N PRO A 142 -3.92 13.30 -10.81
CA PRO A 142 -2.54 13.73 -11.01
C PRO A 142 -1.83 14.09 -9.69
N ILE A 143 -2.57 14.63 -8.71
CA ILE A 143 -2.03 14.95 -7.38
C ILE A 143 -1.68 13.66 -6.63
N ALA A 144 -2.57 12.68 -6.65
CA ALA A 144 -2.37 11.37 -6.04
C ALA A 144 -1.17 10.64 -6.68
N ILE A 145 -1.01 10.71 -8.00
CA ILE A 145 0.16 10.15 -8.70
C ILE A 145 1.45 10.86 -8.25
N LEU A 146 1.45 12.20 -8.23
CA LEU A 146 2.61 12.97 -7.82
C LEU A 146 3.02 12.63 -6.38
N VAL A 147 2.07 12.65 -5.44
CA VAL A 147 2.29 12.34 -4.04
C VAL A 147 2.70 10.88 -3.87
N GLY A 148 2.01 9.95 -4.54
CA GLY A 148 2.30 8.51 -4.47
C GLY A 148 3.71 8.17 -4.92
N VAL A 149 4.17 8.72 -6.04
CA VAL A 149 5.55 8.51 -6.52
C VAL A 149 6.57 9.13 -5.56
N ARG A 150 6.29 10.32 -5.02
CA ARG A 150 7.20 11.03 -4.12
C ARG A 150 7.32 10.39 -2.74
N LEU A 151 6.24 9.73 -2.30
CA LEU A 151 6.13 9.11 -0.99
C LEU A 151 6.28 7.58 -1.05
N LEU A 152 6.61 7.03 -2.22
CA LEU A 152 6.84 5.61 -2.46
C LEU A 152 7.85 4.99 -1.47
N LEU A 153 8.82 5.77 -1.00
CA LEU A 153 9.91 5.31 -0.14
C LEU A 153 9.67 5.59 1.35
N VAL A 154 8.52 6.14 1.74
CA VAL A 154 8.23 6.51 3.13
C VAL A 154 8.37 5.33 4.08
N THR A 155 7.85 4.15 3.72
CA THR A 155 7.94 2.94 4.54
C THR A 155 9.38 2.47 4.70
N ALA A 156 10.17 2.47 3.62
CA ALA A 156 11.58 2.10 3.65
C ALA A 156 12.43 3.11 4.45
N VAL A 157 12.20 4.41 4.27
CA VAL A 157 12.86 5.48 5.05
C VAL A 157 12.55 5.36 6.54
N ALA A 158 11.29 5.10 6.88
CA ALA A 158 10.86 4.90 8.27
C ALA A 158 11.44 3.61 8.86
N ALA A 159 11.63 2.56 8.06
CA ALA A 159 12.31 1.32 8.46
C ALA A 159 13.83 1.48 8.59
N ASP A 160 14.43 2.43 7.90
CA ASP A 160 15.87 2.67 7.92
C ASP A 160 16.30 3.60 9.05
N THR A 161 15.58 4.70 9.24
CA THR A 161 15.98 5.80 10.13
C THR A 161 14.91 6.15 11.15
N ALA A 162 15.32 6.47 12.38
CA ALA A 162 14.43 6.95 13.45
C ALA A 162 14.18 8.46 13.30
N LEU A 163 13.47 8.84 12.24
CA LEU A 163 13.12 10.23 11.94
C LEU A 163 11.71 10.59 12.43
N GLY A 164 11.49 11.87 12.71
CA GLY A 164 10.14 12.40 12.96
C GLY A 164 9.27 12.46 11.68
N PRO A 165 7.95 12.66 11.81
CA PRO A 165 6.99 12.59 10.69
C PRO A 165 7.39 13.42 9.46
N VAL A 166 7.69 14.71 9.67
CA VAL A 166 8.04 15.64 8.60
C VAL A 166 9.39 15.27 7.96
N ALA A 167 10.33 14.77 8.77
CA ALA A 167 11.65 14.39 8.28
C ALA A 167 11.58 13.14 7.40
N ILE A 168 10.72 12.16 7.72
CA ILE A 168 10.46 10.99 6.87
C ILE A 168 9.93 11.43 5.50
N LEU A 169 8.93 12.32 5.47
CA LEU A 169 8.34 12.82 4.23
C LEU A 169 9.36 13.58 3.38
N LYS A 170 10.13 14.49 4.00
CA LYS A 170 11.19 15.24 3.32
C LYS A 170 12.29 14.33 2.76
N ALA A 171 12.68 13.30 3.51
CA ALA A 171 13.68 12.34 3.07
C ALA A 171 13.19 11.52 1.87
N SER A 172 11.96 10.99 1.91
CA SER A 172 11.35 10.32 0.76
C SER A 172 11.27 11.25 -0.47
N TRP A 173 10.85 12.49 -0.26
CA TRP A 173 10.73 13.48 -1.34
C TRP A 173 12.08 13.80 -2.01
N ARG A 174 13.14 13.91 -1.21
CA ARG A 174 14.51 14.17 -1.69
C ARG A 174 15.08 12.97 -2.43
N LEU A 175 14.85 11.74 -1.94
CA LEU A 175 15.35 10.52 -2.59
C LEU A 175 14.67 10.23 -3.92
N THR A 176 13.39 10.61 -4.05
CA THR A 176 12.63 10.46 -5.30
C THR A 176 12.83 11.63 -6.27
N ALA A 177 13.49 12.73 -5.83
CA ALA A 177 13.79 13.87 -6.66
C ALA A 177 14.86 13.52 -7.72
N GLY A 178 14.52 13.70 -8.99
CA GLY A 178 15.39 13.39 -10.13
C GLY A 178 15.11 12.06 -10.82
N HIS A 179 14.29 11.18 -10.22
CA HIS A 179 13.97 9.86 -10.79
C HIS A 179 12.47 9.64 -11.01
N PHE A 180 11.66 10.72 -10.99
CA PHE A 180 10.20 10.65 -11.08
C PHE A 180 9.69 9.77 -12.22
N ALA A 181 10.15 10.00 -13.46
CA ALA A 181 9.68 9.25 -14.62
C ALA A 181 10.00 7.74 -14.53
N ARG A 182 11.17 7.38 -13.99
CA ARG A 182 11.56 5.97 -13.83
C ARG A 182 10.82 5.30 -12.69
N LEU A 183 10.60 6.01 -11.58
CA LEU A 183 9.80 5.51 -10.46
C LEU A 183 8.33 5.37 -10.82
N LEU A 184 7.78 6.33 -11.57
CA LEU A 184 6.43 6.24 -12.12
C LEU A 184 6.30 5.05 -13.08
N GLY A 185 7.24 4.89 -14.01
CA GLY A 185 7.25 3.73 -14.92
C GLY A 185 7.34 2.40 -14.18
N LEU A 186 8.19 2.30 -13.15
CA LEU A 186 8.27 1.13 -12.26
C LEU A 186 6.94 0.87 -11.55
N LEU A 187 6.35 1.91 -10.94
CA LEU A 187 5.10 1.83 -10.22
C LEU A 187 3.97 1.34 -11.14
N VAL A 188 3.83 1.96 -12.32
CA VAL A 188 2.82 1.60 -13.31
C VAL A 188 3.01 0.15 -13.78
N LEU A 189 4.23 -0.26 -14.11
CA LEU A 189 4.53 -1.63 -14.53
C LEU A 189 4.14 -2.65 -13.45
N VAL A 190 4.56 -2.41 -12.21
CA VAL A 190 4.26 -3.30 -11.08
C VAL A 190 2.77 -3.32 -10.78
N MET A 191 2.10 -2.17 -10.83
CA MET A 191 0.65 -2.09 -10.66
C MET A 191 -0.09 -2.87 -11.73
N ILE A 192 0.31 -2.77 -13.00
CA ILE A 192 -0.29 -3.56 -14.09
C ILE A 192 -0.09 -5.05 -13.83
N VAL A 193 1.13 -5.48 -13.50
CA VAL A 193 1.41 -6.90 -13.24
C VAL A 193 0.60 -7.42 -12.06
N LEU A 194 0.56 -6.70 -10.93
CA LEU A 194 -0.22 -7.09 -9.75
C LEU A 194 -1.72 -7.08 -10.04
N LEU A 195 -2.23 -6.10 -10.78
CA LEU A 195 -3.62 -6.03 -11.19
C LEU A 195 -3.99 -7.24 -12.05
N LEU A 196 -3.19 -7.59 -13.05
CA LEU A 196 -3.43 -8.75 -13.91
C LEU A 196 -3.42 -10.05 -13.11
N ILE A 197 -2.49 -10.23 -12.17
CA ILE A 197 -2.46 -11.38 -11.28
C ILE A 197 -3.71 -11.44 -10.41
N MET A 198 -4.09 -10.32 -9.78
CA MET A 198 -5.28 -10.24 -8.93
C MET A 198 -6.54 -10.55 -9.73
N MET A 199 -6.70 -9.97 -10.93
CA MET A 199 -7.84 -10.25 -11.81
C MET A 199 -7.89 -11.72 -12.23
N ALA A 200 -6.76 -12.28 -12.66
CA ALA A 200 -6.69 -13.68 -13.09
C ALA A 200 -7.05 -14.64 -11.96
N VAL A 201 -6.46 -14.47 -10.77
CA VAL A 201 -6.75 -15.35 -9.62
C VAL A 201 -8.19 -15.14 -9.14
N SER A 202 -8.67 -13.90 -9.05
CA SER A 202 -10.05 -13.61 -8.63
C SER A 202 -11.08 -14.18 -9.60
N PHE A 203 -10.79 -14.15 -10.90
CA PHE A 203 -11.64 -14.74 -11.93
C PHE A 203 -11.67 -16.27 -11.80
N VAL A 204 -10.50 -16.91 -11.70
CA VAL A 204 -10.41 -18.38 -11.59
C VAL A 204 -11.08 -18.88 -10.31
N VAL A 205 -10.72 -18.31 -9.16
CA VAL A 205 -11.32 -18.71 -7.88
C VAL A 205 -12.80 -18.36 -7.84
N GLY A 206 -13.18 -17.17 -8.30
CA GLY A 206 -14.58 -16.74 -8.38
C GLY A 206 -15.43 -17.66 -9.25
N ALA A 207 -14.92 -18.09 -10.41
CA ALA A 207 -15.61 -19.03 -11.27
C ALA A 207 -15.79 -20.40 -10.61
N ILE A 208 -14.73 -20.95 -10.01
CA ILE A 208 -14.79 -22.26 -9.32
C ILE A 208 -15.79 -22.20 -8.16
N VAL A 209 -15.72 -21.16 -7.33
CA VAL A 209 -16.61 -20.96 -6.19
C VAL A 209 -18.05 -20.76 -6.65
N ALA A 210 -18.30 -19.92 -7.66
CA ALA A 210 -19.64 -19.67 -8.18
C ALA A 210 -20.29 -20.95 -8.75
N LEU A 211 -19.52 -21.79 -9.44
CA LEU A 211 -20.02 -23.03 -10.03
C LEU A 211 -20.26 -24.15 -9.01
N THR A 212 -19.52 -24.16 -7.89
CA THR A 212 -19.59 -25.23 -6.88
C THR A 212 -20.47 -24.90 -5.69
N LEU A 213 -20.49 -23.63 -5.27
CA LEU A 213 -21.14 -23.16 -4.04
C LEU A 213 -22.20 -22.08 -4.30
N GLY A 214 -22.36 -21.63 -5.55
CA GLY A 214 -23.29 -20.57 -5.93
C GLY A 214 -22.69 -19.16 -5.82
N ALA A 215 -23.48 -18.15 -6.19
CA ALA A 215 -23.04 -16.76 -6.26
C ALA A 215 -22.49 -16.22 -4.93
N PRO A 216 -21.45 -15.36 -4.94
CA PRO A 216 -20.82 -14.82 -3.73
C PRO A 216 -21.63 -13.68 -3.11
N ASP A 217 -22.83 -14.01 -2.62
CA ASP A 217 -23.69 -13.06 -1.91
C ASP A 217 -23.20 -12.82 -0.46
N PRO A 218 -23.39 -11.62 0.13
CA PRO A 218 -22.99 -11.34 1.49
C PRO A 218 -23.54 -12.38 2.50
N GLY A 219 -22.67 -12.90 3.37
CA GLY A 219 -23.05 -13.92 4.36
C GLY A 219 -22.95 -15.38 3.88
N THR A 220 -22.64 -15.62 2.61
CA THR A 220 -22.42 -16.96 2.06
C THR A 220 -20.99 -17.47 2.28
N LEU A 221 -20.82 -18.79 2.26
CA LEU A 221 -19.48 -19.41 2.23
C LEU A 221 -18.69 -18.97 0.99
N SER A 222 -19.36 -18.81 -0.16
CA SER A 222 -18.76 -18.30 -1.40
C SER A 222 -18.13 -16.93 -1.23
N HIS A 223 -18.86 -16.00 -0.59
CA HIS A 223 -18.35 -14.67 -0.29
C HIS A 223 -17.17 -14.71 0.67
N PHE A 224 -17.22 -15.53 1.72
CA PHE A 224 -16.11 -15.69 2.65
C PHE A 224 -14.84 -16.20 1.97
N ILE A 225 -14.95 -17.21 1.09
CA ILE A 225 -13.80 -17.73 0.32
C ILE A 225 -13.21 -16.63 -0.57
N MET A 226 -14.05 -15.82 -1.21
CA MET A 226 -13.60 -14.69 -2.02
C MET A 226 -12.87 -13.62 -1.18
N LEU A 227 -13.40 -13.24 -0.01
CA LEU A 227 -12.75 -12.30 0.90
C LEU A 227 -11.37 -12.81 1.34
N VAL A 228 -11.28 -14.08 1.73
CA VAL A 228 -10.01 -14.71 2.10
C VAL A 228 -9.04 -14.69 0.92
N THR A 229 -9.49 -15.06 -0.27
CA THR A 229 -8.65 -15.06 -1.49
C THR A 229 -8.09 -13.67 -1.79
N LEU A 230 -8.95 -12.64 -1.77
CA LEU A 230 -8.54 -11.26 -2.00
C LEU A 230 -7.57 -10.76 -0.94
N GLY A 231 -7.82 -11.06 0.33
CA GLY A 231 -6.93 -10.68 1.43
C GLY A 231 -5.56 -11.34 1.34
N LEU A 232 -5.51 -12.64 1.02
CA LEU A 232 -4.25 -13.37 0.82
C LEU A 232 -3.46 -12.79 -0.35
N LEU A 233 -4.11 -12.54 -1.49
CA LEU A 233 -3.49 -11.89 -2.65
C LEU A 233 -2.94 -10.51 -2.30
N ASN A 234 -3.73 -9.71 -1.59
CA ASN A 234 -3.30 -8.39 -1.13
C ASN A 234 -2.09 -8.46 -0.21
N GLY A 235 -2.04 -9.41 0.75
CA GLY A 235 -0.90 -9.59 1.63
C GLY A 235 0.38 -9.97 0.87
N ILE A 236 0.28 -10.92 -0.07
CA ILE A 236 1.41 -11.35 -0.91
C ILE A 236 1.90 -10.20 -1.80
N ALA A 237 0.97 -9.51 -2.47
CA ALA A 237 1.29 -8.37 -3.34
C ALA A 237 1.93 -7.22 -2.55
N SER A 238 1.41 -6.94 -1.35
CA SER A 238 1.94 -5.91 -0.45
C SER A 238 3.34 -6.27 0.02
N ALA A 239 3.60 -7.53 0.42
CA ALA A 239 4.95 -7.98 0.77
C ALA A 239 5.93 -7.80 -0.39
N PHE A 240 5.54 -8.23 -1.60
CA PHE A 240 6.36 -8.05 -2.78
C PHE A 240 6.68 -6.56 -3.01
N PHE A 241 5.66 -5.71 -2.95
CA PHE A 241 5.81 -4.27 -3.16
C PHE A 241 6.70 -3.62 -2.09
N VAL A 242 6.53 -3.98 -0.82
CA VAL A 242 7.37 -3.47 0.27
C VAL A 242 8.83 -3.87 0.08
N VAL A 243 9.12 -5.13 -0.26
CA VAL A 243 10.49 -5.57 -0.54
C VAL A 243 11.06 -4.82 -1.75
N LEU A 244 10.27 -4.65 -2.82
CA LEU A 244 10.70 -3.91 -4.00
C LEU A 244 11.06 -2.46 -3.66
N THR A 245 10.20 -1.76 -2.91
CA THR A 245 10.48 -0.38 -2.48
C THR A 245 11.70 -0.30 -1.56
N ALA A 246 11.96 -1.30 -0.72
CA ALA A 246 13.19 -1.39 0.08
C ALA A 246 14.45 -1.57 -0.79
N ARG A 247 14.38 -2.34 -1.88
CA ARG A 247 15.50 -2.48 -2.85
C ARG A 247 15.73 -1.19 -3.63
N VAL A 248 14.67 -0.56 -4.12
CA VAL A 248 14.74 0.77 -4.75
C VAL A 248 15.35 1.79 -3.78
N TYR A 249 14.94 1.77 -2.52
CA TYR A 249 15.52 2.61 -1.47
C TYR A 249 17.03 2.38 -1.36
N ARG A 250 17.51 1.14 -1.26
CA ARG A 250 18.96 0.83 -1.19
C ARG A 250 19.74 1.31 -2.42
N GLN A 251 19.15 1.25 -3.60
CA GLN A 251 19.78 1.77 -4.82
C GLN A 251 19.93 3.29 -4.78
N LEU A 252 18.91 4.00 -4.28
CA LEU A 252 18.87 5.47 -4.23
C LEU A 252 19.63 6.05 -3.02
N SER A 253 19.60 5.39 -1.86
CA SER A 253 20.37 5.77 -0.66
C SER A 253 21.87 5.49 -0.82
N GLY A 254 22.22 4.63 -1.77
CA GLY A 254 23.61 4.35 -2.13
C GLY A 254 24.26 3.20 -1.37
N GLU A 255 23.52 2.47 -0.54
CA GLU A 255 23.97 1.25 0.15
C GLU A 255 24.10 0.03 -0.80
N GLY A 256 23.58 0.10 -2.02
CA GLY A 256 23.66 -0.96 -3.03
C GLY A 256 25.01 -1.12 -3.76
N THR A 257 26.08 -0.47 -3.30
CA THR A 257 27.44 -0.51 -3.90
C THR A 257 28.54 -1.00 -2.96
N ILE A 258 28.23 -1.41 -1.72
CA ILE A 258 29.24 -1.88 -0.74
C ILE A 258 28.98 -3.35 -0.38
N GLY A 259 29.00 -4.21 -1.39
CA GLY A 259 28.79 -5.65 -1.24
C GLY A 259 28.96 -6.37 -2.56
N ALA A 260 30.15 -6.21 -3.14
CA ALA A 260 30.75 -7.20 -4.04
C ALA A 260 31.76 -7.98 -3.20
#